data_AF-G3BB16-F1
#
_entry.id   AF-G3BB16-F1
#
_cell.length_a   1.000
_cell.length_b   1.000
_cell.length_c   1.000
_cell.angle_alpha   90.00
_cell.angle_beta   90.00
_cell.angle_gamma   90.00
#
_symmetry.space_group_name_H-M   'P 1'
#
loop_
_entity.id
_entity.type
_entity.pdbx_description
1 polymer ?
#
loop_
_entity_poly.entity_id
_entity_poly.type
_entity_poly.pdbx_seq_one_letter_code
_entity_poly.pdbx_strand_id
1 'polypeptide(L)'
;MIRKNYSLAAELKKQESKKQNKIRARQKQQHSLDKLKNTDPIALYKKIQRLKENSLDKQDKYLKGLEADWQFILKNGLHKDKVEGFLKTVEKESAEREVLRNKLWGSQSVYFNPELNPLGKVPDPQRLPPGITTPIGNHTLPLKPTLKKTYAPDPIIEQLNITPPEGAPPQFYKQVYNTGRHHVTSIESDDPPKRFRSL
;
A
#
# COMPACT_ATOMS: atom_id res chain seq x y z
N MET A 1 -2.54 56.49 14.09
CA MET A 1 -3.35 55.26 13.98
C MET A 1 -4.76 55.66 13.53
N ILE A 2 -5.08 55.54 12.23
CA ILE A 2 -6.34 56.04 11.67
C ILE A 2 -7.44 55.02 11.96
N ARG A 3 -8.42 55.38 12.81
CA ARG A 3 -9.63 54.58 13.02
C ARG A 3 -10.46 54.65 11.73
N LYS A 4 -10.60 53.53 11.02
CA LYS A 4 -11.48 53.45 9.84
C LYS A 4 -12.91 53.82 10.27
N ASN A 5 -13.54 54.74 9.55
CA ASN A 5 -14.93 55.13 9.79
C ASN A 5 -15.85 53.90 9.65
N TYR A 6 -16.53 53.54 10.73
CA TYR A 6 -17.50 52.46 10.75
C TYR A 6 -18.73 52.89 9.94
N SER A 7 -19.09 52.13 8.91
CA SER A 7 -20.30 52.39 8.12
C SER A 7 -21.29 51.25 8.32
N LEU A 8 -22.43 51.56 8.94
CA LEU A 8 -23.53 50.62 9.16
C LEU A 8 -24.02 50.01 7.84
N ALA A 9 -24.05 50.81 6.77
CA ALA A 9 -24.41 50.33 5.43
C ALA A 9 -23.42 49.28 4.88
N ALA A 10 -22.11 49.47 5.12
CA ALA A 10 -21.10 48.51 4.73
C ALA A 10 -21.21 47.19 5.52
N GLU A 11 -21.59 47.28 6.80
CA GLU A 11 -21.83 46.09 7.62
C GLU A 11 -23.07 45.31 7.17
N LEU A 12 -24.19 46.00 6.92
CA LEU A 12 -25.41 45.37 6.41
C LEU A 12 -25.15 44.67 5.07
N LYS A 13 -24.45 45.32 4.13
CA LYS A 13 -24.05 44.71 2.85
C LYS A 13 -23.16 43.48 3.06
N LYS A 14 -22.25 43.51 4.03
CA LYS A 14 -21.39 42.36 4.38
C LYS A 14 -22.20 41.20 4.97
N GLN A 15 -23.16 41.49 5.84
CA GLN A 15 -24.05 40.48 6.42
C GLN A 15 -24.96 39.85 5.36
N GLU A 16 -25.51 40.67 4.46
CA GLU A 16 -26.32 40.20 3.34
C GLU A 16 -25.51 39.33 2.39
N SER A 17 -24.31 39.76 1.99
CA SER A 17 -23.39 38.98 1.17
C SER A 17 -23.07 37.62 1.81
N LYS A 18 -22.84 37.58 3.13
CA LYS A 18 -22.64 36.33 3.88
C LYS A 18 -23.88 35.43 3.82
N LYS A 19 -25.09 35.98 4.00
CA LYS A 19 -26.34 35.22 3.91
C LYS A 19 -26.53 34.65 2.50
N GLN A 20 -26.35 35.46 1.46
CA GLN A 20 -26.43 35.02 0.06
C GLN A 20 -25.40 33.92 -0.25
N ASN A 21 -24.16 34.07 0.20
CA ASN A 21 -23.11 33.06 0.00
C ASN A 21 -23.45 31.73 0.69
N LYS A 22 -24.02 31.77 1.90
CA LYS A 22 -24.50 30.55 2.60
C LYS A 22 -25.63 29.86 1.83
N ILE A 23 -26.59 30.63 1.30
CA ILE A 23 -27.70 30.09 0.51
C ILE A 23 -27.16 29.43 -0.76
N ARG A 24 -26.27 30.11 -1.50
CA ARG A 24 -25.63 29.55 -2.70
C ARG A 24 -24.82 28.28 -2.40
N ALA A 25 -24.09 28.25 -1.28
CA ALA A 25 -23.33 27.06 -0.88
C ALA A 25 -24.27 25.88 -0.58
N ARG A 26 -25.38 26.11 0.14
CA ARG A 26 -26.39 25.08 0.41
C ARG A 26 -27.05 24.58 -0.87
N GLN A 27 -27.43 25.48 -1.78
CA GLN A 27 -28.02 25.11 -3.08
C GLN A 27 -27.05 24.28 -3.92
N LYS A 28 -25.77 24.66 -3.97
CA LYS A 28 -24.72 23.89 -4.66
C LYS A 28 -24.59 22.49 -4.07
N GLN A 29 -24.54 22.38 -2.75
CA GLN A 29 -24.44 21.09 -2.06
C GLN A 29 -25.67 20.21 -2.36
N GLN A 30 -26.88 20.77 -2.27
CA GLN A 30 -28.11 20.05 -2.57
C GLN A 30 -28.14 19.56 -4.02
N HIS A 31 -27.79 20.42 -4.97
CA HIS A 31 -27.69 20.07 -6.38
C HIS A 31 -26.69 18.93 -6.62
N SER A 32 -25.50 18.98 -6.00
CA SER A 32 -24.52 17.88 -6.09
C SER A 32 -25.08 16.58 -5.50
N LEU A 33 -25.81 16.66 -4.40
CA LEU A 33 -26.45 15.52 -3.75
C LEU A 33 -27.49 14.88 -4.69
N ASP A 34 -28.38 15.69 -5.27
CA ASP A 34 -29.43 15.21 -6.17
C ASP A 34 -28.86 14.61 -7.46
N LYS A 35 -27.83 15.25 -8.04
CA LYS A 35 -27.10 14.74 -9.20
C LYS A 35 -26.48 13.37 -8.91
N LEU A 36 -25.76 13.25 -7.80
CA LEU A 36 -24.97 12.05 -7.50
C LEU A 36 -25.83 10.91 -6.92
N LYS A 37 -26.99 11.23 -6.35
CA LYS A 37 -27.98 10.23 -5.90
C LYS A 37 -28.47 9.36 -7.05
N ASN A 38 -28.64 9.92 -8.25
CA ASN A 38 -29.11 9.19 -9.43
C ASN A 38 -27.98 8.60 -10.28
N THR A 39 -26.72 8.93 -9.95
CA THR A 39 -25.56 8.47 -10.71
C THR A 39 -25.11 7.09 -10.22
N ASP A 40 -24.78 6.18 -11.14
CA ASP A 40 -24.18 4.88 -10.78
C ASP A 40 -22.72 5.06 -10.33
N PRO A 41 -22.39 4.76 -9.05
CA PRO A 41 -21.03 4.91 -8.54
C PRO A 41 -20.02 3.99 -9.24
N ILE A 42 -20.44 2.80 -9.70
CA ILE A 42 -19.53 1.82 -10.32
C ILE A 42 -19.10 2.32 -11.71
N ALA A 43 -20.05 2.80 -12.50
CA ALA A 43 -19.76 3.41 -13.81
C ALA A 43 -18.84 4.62 -13.67
N LEU A 44 -19.06 5.46 -12.64
CA LEU A 44 -18.21 6.61 -12.36
C LEU A 44 -16.77 6.19 -12.02
N TYR A 45 -16.59 5.20 -11.14
CA TYR A 45 -15.27 4.66 -10.81
C TYR A 45 -14.53 4.11 -12.03
N LYS A 46 -15.20 3.27 -12.83
CA LYS A 46 -14.61 2.70 -14.05
C LYS A 46 -14.21 3.79 -15.06
N LYS A 47 -15.01 4.86 -15.16
CA LYS A 47 -14.69 6.01 -16.00
C LYS A 47 -13.44 6.74 -15.52
N ILE A 48 -13.32 6.97 -14.21
CA ILE A 48 -12.11 7.58 -13.61
C ILE A 48 -10.89 6.73 -13.93
N GLN A 49 -10.98 5.41 -13.72
CA GLN A 49 -9.85 4.50 -13.97
C GLN A 49 -9.39 4.53 -15.44
N ARG A 50 -10.34 4.43 -16.39
CA ARG A 50 -10.02 4.52 -17.83
C ARG A 50 -9.38 5.85 -18.23
N LEU A 51 -9.81 6.96 -17.62
CA LEU A 51 -9.24 8.28 -17.90
C LEU A 51 -7.83 8.44 -17.30
N LYS A 52 -7.57 7.82 -16.14
CA LYS A 52 -6.23 7.78 -15.53
C LYS A 52 -5.23 7.02 -16.40
N GLU A 53 -5.66 5.90 -16.99
CA GLU A 53 -4.81 5.06 -17.84
C GLU A 53 -4.48 5.72 -19.19
N ASN A 54 -5.36 6.58 -19.72
CA ASN A 54 -5.22 7.22 -21.04
C ASN A 54 -4.81 8.70 -20.98
N SER A 55 -4.08 9.11 -19.94
CA SER A 55 -3.83 10.52 -19.60
C SER A 55 -3.35 11.38 -20.79
N LEU A 56 -4.23 12.30 -21.21
CA LEU A 56 -3.93 13.45 -22.09
C LEU A 56 -4.17 14.73 -21.27
N ASP A 57 -3.20 15.65 -21.23
CA ASP A 57 -3.21 16.88 -20.40
C ASP A 57 -4.51 17.70 -20.48
N LYS A 58 -5.24 17.62 -21.59
CA LYS A 58 -6.52 18.31 -21.79
C LYS A 58 -7.66 17.78 -20.91
N GLN A 59 -7.53 16.58 -20.33
CA GLN A 59 -8.59 15.93 -19.54
C GLN A 59 -8.44 16.13 -18.03
N ASP A 60 -7.37 16.76 -17.55
CA ASP A 60 -7.07 16.92 -16.12
C ASP A 60 -8.17 17.61 -15.32
N LYS A 61 -8.76 18.67 -15.87
CA LYS A 61 -9.85 19.40 -15.19
C LYS A 61 -11.10 18.53 -15.05
N TYR A 62 -11.39 17.75 -16.09
CA TYR A 62 -12.55 16.86 -16.11
C TYR A 62 -12.36 15.69 -15.14
N LEU A 63 -11.17 15.09 -15.14
CA LEU A 63 -10.79 14.01 -14.24
C LEU A 63 -10.88 14.46 -12.78
N LYS A 64 -10.32 15.63 -12.43
CA LYS A 64 -10.45 16.22 -11.09
C LYS A 64 -11.90 16.43 -10.68
N GLY A 65 -12.78 16.80 -11.62
CA GLY A 65 -14.21 16.91 -11.38
C GLY A 65 -14.86 15.56 -11.02
N LEU A 66 -14.55 14.51 -11.77
CA LEU A 66 -15.05 13.15 -11.48
C LEU A 66 -14.50 12.60 -10.15
N GLU A 67 -13.24 12.87 -9.83
CA GLU A 67 -12.65 12.49 -8.54
C GLU A 67 -13.31 13.23 -7.38
N ALA A 68 -13.61 14.52 -7.53
CA ALA A 68 -14.35 15.28 -6.52
C ALA A 68 -15.77 14.73 -6.32
N ASP A 69 -16.45 14.36 -7.41
CA ASP A 69 -17.77 13.71 -7.36
C ASP A 69 -17.69 12.35 -6.64
N TRP A 70 -16.64 11.54 -6.90
CA TRP A 70 -16.39 10.27 -6.20
C TRP A 70 -16.16 10.47 -4.69
N GLN A 71 -15.31 11.44 -4.32
CA GLN A 71 -15.04 11.78 -2.92
C GLN A 71 -16.31 12.29 -2.21
N PHE A 72 -17.17 13.01 -2.92
CA PHE A 72 -18.46 13.44 -2.38
C PHE A 72 -19.40 12.26 -2.10
N ILE A 73 -19.44 11.26 -2.97
CA ILE A 73 -20.20 10.02 -2.77
C ILE A 73 -19.74 9.30 -1.49
N LEU A 74 -18.42 9.13 -1.33
CA LEU A 74 -17.85 8.48 -0.14
C LEU A 74 -18.14 9.27 1.15
N LYS A 75 -17.87 10.58 1.14
CA LYS A 75 -18.03 11.43 2.33
C LYS A 75 -19.46 11.51 2.83
N ASN A 76 -20.44 11.57 1.92
CA ASN A 76 -21.85 11.64 2.29
C ASN A 76 -22.50 10.26 2.40
N GLY A 77 -21.75 9.18 2.15
CA GLY A 77 -22.29 7.83 2.23
C GLY A 77 -23.42 7.59 1.24
N LEU A 78 -23.29 8.07 0.01
CA LEU A 78 -24.23 7.77 -1.06
C LEU A 78 -23.95 6.35 -1.59
N HIS A 79 -25.00 5.55 -1.80
CA HIS A 79 -24.90 4.19 -2.33
C HIS A 79 -23.96 3.25 -1.55
N LYS A 80 -23.90 3.37 -0.22
CA LYS A 80 -22.94 2.65 0.65
C LYS A 80 -22.83 1.16 0.32
N ASP A 81 -23.95 0.45 0.29
CA ASP A 81 -23.96 -1.01 0.09
C ASP A 81 -23.31 -1.42 -1.23
N LYS A 82 -23.57 -0.65 -2.30
CA LYS A 82 -22.99 -0.90 -3.63
C LYS A 82 -21.50 -0.56 -3.66
N VAL A 83 -21.11 0.57 -3.07
CA VAL A 83 -19.72 1.06 -3.07
C VAL A 83 -18.84 0.14 -2.24
N GLU A 84 -19.26 -0.23 -1.04
CA GLU A 84 -18.50 -1.13 -0.16
C GLU A 84 -18.37 -2.54 -0.76
N GLY A 85 -19.46 -3.09 -1.31
CA GLY A 85 -19.42 -4.36 -2.00
C GLY A 85 -18.46 -4.34 -3.18
N PHE A 86 -18.52 -3.28 -4.00
CA PHE A 86 -17.64 -3.11 -5.15
C PHE A 86 -16.17 -2.93 -4.74
N LEU A 87 -15.86 -2.09 -3.75
CA LEU A 87 -14.48 -1.89 -3.29
C LEU A 87 -13.86 -3.19 -2.77
N LYS A 88 -14.61 -4.01 -2.02
CA LYS A 88 -14.16 -5.34 -1.60
C LYS A 88 -13.85 -6.26 -2.77
N THR A 89 -14.63 -6.21 -3.85
CA THR A 89 -14.33 -6.99 -5.06
C THR A 89 -13.06 -6.50 -5.77
N VAL A 90 -12.87 -5.19 -5.87
CA VAL A 90 -11.68 -4.59 -6.49
C VAL A 90 -10.42 -4.92 -5.68
N GLU A 91 -10.49 -4.83 -4.35
CA GLU A 91 -9.38 -5.21 -3.46
C GLU A 91 -9.01 -6.68 -3.62
N LYS A 92 -10.00 -7.59 -3.64
CA LYS A 92 -9.76 -9.02 -3.88
C LYS A 92 -9.11 -9.27 -5.23
N GLU A 93 -9.62 -8.69 -6.31
CA GLU A 93 -9.02 -8.83 -7.64
C GLU A 93 -7.59 -8.28 -7.68
N SER A 94 -7.32 -7.15 -7.03
CA SER A 94 -5.98 -6.58 -6.97
C SER A 94 -5.01 -7.49 -6.20
N ALA A 95 -5.44 -8.04 -5.07
CA ALA A 95 -4.65 -8.98 -4.28
C ALA A 95 -4.36 -10.26 -5.07
N GLU A 96 -5.36 -10.82 -5.76
CA GLU A 96 -5.16 -11.98 -6.64
C GLU A 96 -4.19 -11.67 -7.78
N ARG A 97 -4.31 -10.51 -8.42
CA ARG A 97 -3.36 -10.06 -9.46
C ARG A 97 -1.96 -9.89 -8.91
N GLU A 98 -1.79 -9.35 -7.70
CA GLU A 98 -0.49 -9.23 -7.06
C GLU A 98 0.10 -10.59 -6.72
N VAL A 99 -0.69 -11.52 -6.17
CA VAL A 99 -0.27 -12.89 -5.92
C VAL A 99 0.17 -13.56 -7.22
N LEU A 100 -0.60 -13.41 -8.30
CA LEU A 100 -0.25 -13.96 -9.61
C LEU A 100 1.01 -13.32 -10.20
N ARG A 101 1.16 -12.00 -10.09
CA ARG A 101 2.35 -11.27 -10.55
C ARG A 101 3.60 -11.67 -9.76
N ASN A 102 3.46 -11.86 -8.46
CA ASN A 102 4.56 -12.24 -7.58
C ASN A 102 4.88 -13.73 -7.66
N LYS A 103 3.94 -14.54 -8.15
CA LYS A 103 4.19 -15.96 -8.37
C LYS A 103 5.19 -16.09 -9.50
N LEU A 104 6.37 -16.62 -9.18
CA LEU A 104 7.43 -16.86 -10.15
C LEU A 104 7.08 -18.13 -10.95
N TRP A 105 6.49 -17.97 -12.14
CA TRP A 105 6.25 -19.07 -13.08
C TRP A 105 7.28 -19.06 -14.21
N GLY A 106 7.46 -20.22 -14.86
CA GLY A 106 8.32 -20.36 -16.04
C GLY A 106 9.77 -19.99 -15.76
N SER A 107 10.38 -19.23 -16.67
CA SER A 107 11.80 -18.82 -16.62
C SER A 107 12.18 -17.99 -15.39
N GLN A 108 11.22 -17.31 -14.77
CA GLN A 108 11.45 -16.53 -13.54
C GLN A 108 11.40 -17.41 -12.28
N SER A 109 10.93 -18.66 -12.40
CA SER A 109 10.87 -19.58 -11.27
C SER A 109 12.24 -20.18 -10.94
N VAL A 110 12.42 -20.55 -9.68
CA VAL A 110 13.64 -21.21 -9.18
C VAL A 110 13.97 -22.48 -9.98
N TYR A 111 12.96 -23.18 -10.49
CA TYR A 111 13.13 -24.42 -11.25
C TYR A 111 13.72 -24.23 -12.64
N PHE A 112 13.68 -23.02 -13.21
CA PHE A 112 14.24 -22.71 -14.53
C PHE A 112 15.51 -21.85 -14.44
N ASN A 113 15.99 -21.55 -13.24
CA ASN A 113 17.27 -20.88 -13.06
C ASN A 113 18.41 -21.92 -13.14
N PRO A 114 19.32 -21.85 -14.13
CA PRO A 114 20.38 -22.85 -14.31
C PRO A 114 21.37 -22.90 -13.14
N GLU A 115 21.54 -21.81 -12.39
CA GLU A 115 22.39 -21.76 -11.19
C GLU A 115 21.75 -22.51 -10.01
N LEU A 116 20.42 -22.45 -9.89
CA LEU A 116 19.68 -23.03 -8.75
C LEU A 116 19.13 -24.43 -9.05
N ASN A 117 18.90 -24.75 -10.31
CA ASN A 117 18.48 -26.07 -10.78
C ASN A 117 19.35 -26.52 -11.96
N PRO A 118 20.61 -26.91 -11.72
CA PRO A 118 21.54 -27.31 -12.78
C PRO A 118 21.09 -28.55 -13.54
N LEU A 119 20.16 -29.34 -12.99
CA LEU A 119 19.61 -30.55 -13.60
C LEU A 119 18.35 -30.29 -14.43
N GLY A 120 17.80 -29.08 -14.41
CA GLY A 120 16.62 -28.70 -15.20
C GLY A 120 15.34 -29.49 -14.89
N LYS A 121 15.27 -30.18 -13.74
CA LYS A 121 14.09 -30.98 -13.38
C LYS A 121 12.98 -30.09 -12.83
N VAL A 122 11.88 -30.01 -13.55
CA VAL A 122 10.66 -29.29 -13.14
C VAL A 122 9.62 -30.31 -12.68
N PRO A 123 8.91 -30.10 -11.56
CA PRO A 123 7.81 -30.97 -11.17
C PRO A 123 6.72 -30.96 -12.26
N ASP A 124 6.37 -32.11 -12.80
CA ASP A 124 5.30 -32.23 -13.80
C ASP A 124 3.93 -32.08 -13.10
N PRO A 125 3.14 -31.03 -13.41
CA PRO A 125 1.88 -30.78 -12.73
C PRO A 125 0.85 -31.90 -12.91
N GLN A 126 0.98 -32.72 -13.97
CA GLN A 126 0.11 -33.87 -14.20
C GLN A 126 0.53 -35.11 -13.40
N ARG A 127 1.78 -35.16 -12.94
CA ARG A 127 2.31 -36.23 -12.07
C ARG A 127 2.31 -35.85 -10.60
N LEU A 128 1.95 -34.62 -10.26
CA LEU A 128 1.70 -34.23 -8.88
C LEU A 128 0.48 -35.04 -8.39
N PRO A 129 0.58 -35.73 -7.23
CA PRO A 129 -0.54 -36.49 -6.71
C PRO A 129 -1.76 -35.57 -6.54
N PRO A 130 -2.94 -35.94 -7.05
CA PRO A 130 -4.13 -35.11 -6.98
C PRO A 130 -4.53 -34.92 -5.51
N GLY A 131 -4.57 -33.66 -5.07
CA GLY A 131 -5.07 -33.31 -3.74
C GLY A 131 -4.06 -33.46 -2.62
N ILE A 132 -3.00 -32.65 -2.63
CA ILE A 132 -2.35 -32.25 -1.38
C ILE A 132 -3.33 -31.30 -0.66
N THR A 133 -4.39 -31.86 -0.07
CA THR A 133 -5.39 -31.18 0.76
C THR A 133 -4.83 -30.86 2.15
N THR A 134 -3.76 -31.54 2.54
CA THR A 134 -3.02 -31.25 3.78
C THR A 134 -1.86 -30.32 3.46
N PRO A 135 -1.69 -29.19 4.17
CA PRO A 135 -0.49 -28.37 4.00
C PRO A 135 0.74 -29.26 4.17
N ILE A 136 1.66 -29.21 3.20
CA ILE A 136 2.93 -29.94 3.26
C ILE A 136 3.61 -29.48 4.56
N GLY A 137 3.64 -30.38 5.54
CA GLY A 137 4.24 -30.09 6.83
C GLY A 137 5.67 -29.66 6.61
N ASN A 138 6.08 -28.57 7.25
CA ASN A 138 7.46 -28.10 7.20
C ASN A 138 8.36 -29.28 7.65
N HIS A 139 9.04 -29.94 6.71
CA HIS A 139 9.86 -31.13 6.98
C HIS A 139 11.10 -30.81 7.82
N THR A 140 11.29 -29.55 8.20
CA THR A 140 12.17 -29.19 9.31
C THR A 140 11.61 -29.80 10.57
N LEU A 141 12.17 -30.94 10.99
CA LEU A 141 11.89 -31.50 12.31
C LEU A 141 12.02 -30.36 13.33
N PRO A 142 11.00 -30.09 14.16
CA PRO A 142 11.15 -29.13 15.23
C PRO A 142 12.38 -29.54 16.05
N LEU A 143 13.25 -28.57 16.37
CA LEU A 143 14.43 -28.82 17.20
C LEU A 143 14.01 -29.68 18.39
N LYS A 144 14.67 -30.85 18.53
CA LYS A 144 14.39 -31.76 19.64
C LYS A 144 14.36 -30.95 20.94
N PRO A 145 13.47 -31.24 21.90
CA PRO A 145 13.40 -30.48 23.15
C PRO A 145 14.76 -30.42 23.88
N THR A 146 15.62 -31.41 23.67
CA THR A 146 17.02 -31.45 24.14
C THR A 146 17.96 -30.42 23.51
N LEU A 147 17.63 -29.89 22.32
CA LEU A 147 18.37 -28.84 21.61
C LEU A 147 17.86 -27.42 21.93
N LYS A 148 16.76 -27.28 22.68
CA LYS A 148 16.29 -25.98 23.17
C LYS A 148 17.21 -25.54 24.31
N LYS A 149 18.14 -24.62 24.01
CA LYS A 149 18.93 -23.93 25.04
C LYS A 149 18.01 -22.97 25.78
N THR A 150 17.67 -23.33 27.02
CA THR A 150 17.01 -22.42 27.96
C THR A 150 18.12 -21.68 28.70
N TYR A 151 18.08 -20.34 28.66
CA TYR A 151 19.05 -19.51 29.38
C TYR A 151 18.46 -19.15 30.74
N ALA A 152 19.30 -19.19 31.79
CA ALA A 152 18.91 -18.67 33.10
C ALA A 152 18.66 -17.16 33.03
N PRO A 153 17.74 -16.62 33.83
CA PRO A 153 17.56 -15.18 33.95
C PRO A 153 18.85 -14.51 34.45
N ASP A 154 19.10 -13.29 33.99
CA ASP A 154 20.25 -12.51 34.42
C ASP A 154 20.13 -12.16 35.92
N PRO A 155 21.17 -12.38 36.75
CA PRO A 155 21.14 -12.05 38.18
C PRO A 155 20.81 -10.58 38.46
N ILE A 156 21.10 -9.66 37.52
CA ILE A 156 20.74 -8.24 37.65
C ILE A 156 19.22 -8.05 37.60
N ILE A 157 18.52 -8.84 36.78
CA ILE A 157 17.05 -8.78 36.66
C ILE A 157 16.38 -9.29 37.95
N GLU A 158 16.96 -10.31 38.58
CA GLU A 158 16.50 -10.81 39.89
C GLU A 158 16.68 -9.77 40.99
N GLN A 159 17.81 -9.04 41.00
CA GLN A 159 18.06 -7.98 41.98
C GLN A 159 17.10 -6.79 41.85
N LEU A 160 16.67 -6.47 40.63
CA LEU A 160 15.82 -5.32 40.34
C LEU A 160 14.31 -5.62 40.44
N ASN A 161 13.91 -6.86 40.75
CA ASN A 161 12.50 -7.29 40.83
C ASN A 161 11.65 -6.88 39.62
N ILE A 162 12.24 -6.92 38.42
CA ILE A 162 11.53 -6.53 37.20
C ILE A 162 10.59 -7.66 36.80
N THR A 163 9.28 -7.43 36.92
CA THR A 163 8.26 -8.39 36.48
C THR A 163 8.17 -8.41 34.95
N PRO A 164 8.31 -9.59 34.29
CA PRO A 164 8.15 -9.66 32.85
C PRO A 164 6.70 -9.30 32.45
N PRO A 165 6.49 -8.64 31.30
CA PRO A 165 5.16 -8.29 30.83
C PRO A 165 4.32 -9.54 30.53
N GLU A 166 3.00 -9.44 30.72
CA GLU A 166 2.08 -10.54 30.41
C GLU A 166 2.08 -10.84 28.91
N GLY A 167 2.40 -12.08 28.54
CA GLY A 167 2.39 -12.55 27.15
C GLY A 167 3.45 -13.59 26.85
N ALA A 168 3.50 -14.02 25.59
CA ALA A 168 4.58 -14.87 25.11
C ALA A 168 5.91 -14.08 25.14
N PRO A 169 7.04 -14.71 25.50
CA PRO A 169 8.33 -14.04 25.49
C PRO A 169 8.63 -13.52 24.07
N PRO A 170 9.31 -12.38 23.94
CA PRO A 170 9.67 -11.84 22.64
C PRO A 170 10.48 -12.86 21.86
N GLN A 171 9.99 -13.21 20.66
CA GLN A 171 10.73 -14.06 19.76
C GLN A 171 11.84 -13.22 19.12
N PHE A 172 13.07 -13.40 19.57
CA PHE A 172 14.22 -12.84 18.88
C PHE A 172 14.37 -13.60 17.56
N TYR A 173 13.86 -12.99 16.48
CA TYR A 173 14.19 -13.46 15.14
C TYR A 173 15.71 -13.45 15.00
N LYS A 174 16.28 -14.63 14.73
CA LYS A 174 17.71 -14.76 14.49
C LYS A 174 18.08 -13.79 13.35
N GLN A 175 19.06 -12.92 13.59
CA GLN A 175 19.55 -11.98 12.59
C GLN A 175 19.94 -12.77 11.33
N VAL A 176 19.28 -12.47 10.21
CA VAL A 176 19.50 -13.17 8.94
C VAL A 176 20.75 -12.56 8.31
N TYR A 177 21.89 -13.24 8.43
CA TYR A 177 23.18 -12.76 7.89
C TYR A 177 23.26 -12.75 6.34
N ASN A 178 22.18 -13.10 5.63
CA ASN A 178 22.13 -13.22 4.17
C ASN A 178 21.47 -12.02 3.46
N THR A 179 21.20 -10.90 4.13
CA THR A 179 20.60 -9.70 3.49
C THR A 179 21.63 -8.65 3.03
N GLY A 180 22.93 -8.90 3.20
CA GLY A 180 23.98 -8.02 2.71
C GLY A 180 24.35 -8.26 1.25
N ARG A 181 23.48 -7.92 0.30
CA ARG A 181 23.97 -7.64 -1.07
C ARG A 181 24.62 -6.26 -1.02
N HIS A 182 25.94 -6.22 -0.91
CA HIS A 182 26.70 -5.03 -1.29
C HIS A 182 26.46 -4.82 -2.79
N HIS A 183 25.52 -3.93 -3.13
CA HIS A 183 25.52 -3.32 -4.44
C HIS A 183 26.76 -2.43 -4.47
N VAL A 184 27.87 -2.94 -5.01
CA VAL A 184 29.02 -2.13 -5.37
C VAL A 184 28.54 -1.25 -6.52
N THR A 185 27.98 -0.09 -6.20
CA THR A 185 27.99 1.04 -7.13
C THR A 185 29.43 1.47 -7.22
N SER A 186 30.12 1.04 -8.27
CA SER A 186 31.34 1.68 -8.75
C SER A 186 30.99 3.13 -9.08
N ILE A 187 31.18 4.01 -8.12
CA ILE A 187 31.23 5.45 -8.35
C ILE A 187 32.53 5.67 -9.11
N GLU A 188 32.41 6.07 -10.37
CA GLU A 188 33.50 6.63 -11.17
C GLU A 188 34.19 7.72 -10.35
N SER A 189 35.37 7.42 -9.84
CA SER A 189 36.33 8.44 -9.44
C SER A 189 37.11 8.84 -10.68
N ASP A 190 36.74 9.98 -11.26
CA ASP A 190 37.60 10.75 -12.16
C ASP A 190 38.84 11.17 -11.39
N ASP A 191 39.93 10.40 -11.54
CA ASP A 191 41.27 10.84 -11.19
C ASP A 191 42.25 10.32 -12.27
N PRO A 192 43.09 11.19 -12.86
CA PRO A 192 43.93 10.84 -14.00
C PRO A 192 45.12 9.95 -13.60
N PRO A 193 45.60 9.09 -14.52
CA PRO A 193 46.65 8.12 -14.21
C PRO A 193 48.01 8.78 -13.95
N LYS A 194 48.53 8.60 -12.74
CA LYS A 194 49.94 8.85 -12.41
C LYS A 194 50.83 7.89 -13.22
N ARG A 195 51.57 8.44 -14.18
CA ARG A 195 52.66 7.76 -14.88
C ARG A 195 53.76 7.40 -13.87
N PHE A 196 53.91 6.12 -13.57
CA PHE A 196 55.16 5.63 -12.98
C PHE A 196 56.20 5.49 -14.10
N ARG A 197 57.28 6.27 -13.97
CA ARG A 197 58.51 6.08 -14.74
C ARG A 197 59.25 4.88 -14.14
N SER A 198 59.64 3.96 -15.02
CA SER A 198 60.62 2.91 -14.77
C SER A 198 62.00 3.51 -14.47
N LEU A 199 62.64 3.02 -13.41
CA LEU A 199 64.08 2.74 -13.33
C LEU A 199 64.26 1.52 -12.45
#